data_AF-A0A6N8Z7U6-F1
#
_entry.id   AF-A0A6N8Z7U6-F1
#
_cell.length_a   1.000
_cell.length_b   1.000
_cell.length_c   1.000
_cell.angle_alpha   90.00
_cell.angle_beta   90.00
_cell.angle_gamma   90.00
#
_symmetry.space_group_name_H-M   'P 1'
#
loop_
_entity.id
_entity.type
_entity.pdbx_description
1 polymer ?
#
loop_
_entity_poly.entity_id
_entity_poly.type
_entity_poly.pdbx_seq_one_letter_code
_entity_poly.pdbx_strand_id
1 'polypeptide(L)' 'MAPIISRNTETVTFSLPPPQAQQLRQAAGEEERTVSELLREAIRLYMEEREWRVKERMQRRSRQVDTDETEAE' A
#
# COMPACT_ATOMS: atom_id res chain seq x y z
N MET A 1 -8.94 30.87 -17.52
CA MET A 1 -9.49 29.51 -17.68
C MET A 1 -8.80 28.61 -16.67
N ALA A 2 -9.53 28.02 -15.72
CA ALA A 2 -8.95 27.07 -14.78
C ALA A 2 -8.62 25.75 -15.51
N PRO A 3 -7.50 25.07 -15.20
CA PRO A 3 -7.18 23.81 -15.85
C PRO A 3 -8.21 22.74 -15.49
N ILE A 4 -8.63 21.97 -16.50
CA ILE A 4 -9.45 20.78 -16.31
C ILE A 4 -8.60 19.79 -15.53
N ILE A 5 -8.95 19.53 -14.27
CA ILE A 5 -8.35 18.46 -13.47
C ILE A 5 -8.73 17.15 -14.19
N SER A 6 -7.79 16.63 -14.98
CA SER A 6 -7.93 15.33 -15.62
C SER A 6 -8.09 14.28 -14.53
N ARG A 7 -9.06 13.36 -14.68
CA ARG A 7 -9.28 12.29 -13.70
C ARG A 7 -7.97 11.52 -13.54
N ASN A 8 -7.32 11.62 -12.39
CA ASN A 8 -6.02 10.98 -12.11
C ASN A 8 -6.24 9.50 -11.75
N THR A 9 -6.75 8.73 -12.71
CA THR A 9 -7.04 7.30 -12.53
C THR A 9 -6.56 6.54 -13.74
N GLU A 10 -5.63 5.61 -13.53
CA GLU A 10 -5.19 4.66 -14.54
C GLU A 10 -5.86 3.30 -14.31
N THR A 11 -6.16 2.59 -15.40
CA THR A 11 -6.73 1.24 -15.35
C THR A 11 -5.61 0.21 -15.44
N VAL A 12 -5.62 -0.74 -14.50
CA VAL A 12 -4.65 -1.85 -14.45
C VAL A 12 -5.42 -3.16 -14.56
N THR A 13 -4.90 -4.10 -15.34
CA THR A 13 -5.45 -5.46 -15.46
C THR A 13 -4.44 -6.46 -14.93
N PHE A 14 -4.90 -7.39 -14.09
CA PHE A 14 -4.08 -8.46 -13.55
C PHE A 14 -4.89 -9.75 -13.43
N SER A 15 -4.19 -10.87 -13.41
CA SER A 15 -4.80 -12.19 -13.26
C SER A 15 -4.75 -12.64 -11.80
N LEU A 16 -5.80 -13.32 -11.36
CA LEU A 16 -5.89 -13.96 -10.05
C LEU A 16 -6.20 -15.45 -10.22
N PRO A 17 -5.73 -16.32 -9.30
CA PRO A 17 -6.26 -17.67 -9.19
C PRO A 17 -7.80 -17.64 -9.11
N PRO A 18 -8.53 -18.54 -9.80
CA PRO A 18 -9.99 -18.52 -9.82
C PRO A 18 -10.65 -18.50 -8.43
N PRO A 19 -10.16 -19.25 -7.42
CA PRO A 19 -10.71 -19.19 -6.07
C PRO A 19 -10.57 -17.80 -5.44
N GLN A 20 -9.43 -17.14 -5.62
CA GLN A 20 -9.21 -15.79 -5.07
C GLN A 20 -10.10 -14.75 -5.75
N ALA A 21 -10.31 -14.88 -7.06
CA ALA A 21 -11.23 -14.00 -7.78
C ALA A 21 -12.68 -14.16 -7.29
N GLN A 22 -13.10 -15.38 -6.92
CA GLN A 22 -14.41 -15.64 -6.34
C GLN A 22 -14.53 -15.02 -4.94
N GLN A 23 -13.53 -15.25 -4.08
CA GLN A 23 -13.47 -14.66 -2.74
C GLN A 23 -13.54 -13.14 -2.78
N LEU A 24 -12.79 -12.51 -3.69
CA LEU A 24 -12.80 -11.06 -3.86
C LEU A 24 -14.18 -10.53 -4.27
N ARG A 25 -14.88 -11.21 -5.19
CA ARG A 25 -16.24 -10.84 -5.60
C ARG A 25 -17.25 -11.01 -4.46
N GLN A 26 -17.10 -12.07 -3.67
CA GLN A 26 -17.95 -12.32 -2.51
C GLN A 26 -17.77 -11.22 -1.46
N ALA A 27 -16.53 -10.92 -1.07
CA ALA A 27 -16.24 -9.84 -0.12
C ALA A 27 -16.78 -8.49 -0.60
N ALA A 28 -16.64 -8.17 -1.89
CA ALA A 28 -17.20 -6.95 -2.47
C ALA A 28 -18.74 -6.90 -2.31
N GLY A 29 -19.42 -8.02 -2.55
CA GLY A 29 -20.86 -8.13 -2.35
C GLY A 29 -21.29 -8.00 -0.90
N GLU A 30 -20.57 -8.63 0.03
CA GLU A 30 -20.83 -8.58 1.47
C GLU A 30 -20.63 -7.16 2.05
N GLU A 31 -19.68 -6.40 1.51
CA GLU A 31 -19.38 -5.02 1.91
C GLU A 31 -20.21 -3.96 1.17
N GLU A 32 -21.10 -4.33 0.24
CA GLU A 32 -21.82 -3.40 -0.65
C GLU A 32 -20.87 -2.49 -1.46
N ARG A 33 -19.73 -3.02 -1.87
CA ARG A 33 -18.66 -2.30 -2.59
C ARG A 33 -18.36 -2.93 -3.94
N THR A 34 -17.66 -2.20 -4.78
CA THR A 34 -17.10 -2.73 -6.03
C THR A 34 -15.75 -3.40 -5.79
N VAL A 35 -15.41 -4.39 -6.63
CA VAL A 35 -14.09 -5.04 -6.63
C VAL A 35 -12.96 -4.01 -6.76
N SER A 36 -13.15 -2.98 -7.59
CA SER A 36 -12.17 -1.90 -7.77
C SER A 36 -11.96 -1.07 -6.51
N GLU A 37 -12.98 -0.90 -5.66
CA GLU A 37 -12.83 -0.19 -4.38
C GLU A 37 -12.06 -1.02 -3.37
N LEU A 38 -12.35 -2.32 -3.26
CA LEU A 38 -11.60 -3.23 -2.39
C LEU A 38 -10.12 -3.29 -2.79
N LEU A 39 -9.85 -3.42 -4.08
CA LEU A 39 -8.48 -3.49 -4.58
C LEU A 39 -7.73 -2.18 -4.37
N ARG A 40 -8.37 -1.02 -4.58
CA ARG A 40 -7.74 0.27 -4.29
C ARG A 40 -7.39 0.40 -2.81
N GLU A 41 -8.28 -0.04 -1.92
CA GLU A 41 -8.03 -0.01 -0.48
C GLU A 41 -6.89 -0.96 -0.09
N ALA A 42 -6.93 -2.20 -0.58
CA ALA A 42 -5.87 -3.18 -0.33
C ALA A 42 -4.50 -2.70 -0.82
N ILE A 43 -4.43 -2.07 -2.00
CA ILE A 43 -3.21 -1.48 -2.54
C ILE A 43 -2.72 -0.33 -1.65
N ARG A 44 -3.62 0.56 -1.21
CA ARG A 44 -3.26 1.67 -0.30
C ARG A 44 -2.64 1.14 0.98
N LEU A 45 -3.31 0.20 1.65
CA LEU A 45 -2.83 -0.41 2.90
C LEU A 45 -1.47 -1.08 2.72
N TYR A 46 -1.30 -1.84 1.62
CA TYR A 46 -0.03 -2.50 1.33
C TYR A 46 1.12 -1.50 1.13
N MET A 47 0.88 -0.41 0.41
CA MET A 47 1.89 0.61 0.14
C MET A 47 2.26 1.38 1.41
N GLU A 48 1.28 1.78 2.21
CA GLU A 48 1.53 2.43 3.50
C GLU A 48 2.38 1.53 4.41
N GLU A 49 2.00 0.27 4.57
CA GLU A 49 2.74 -0.68 5.39
C GLU A 49 4.17 -0.90 4.85
N ARG A 50 4.33 -0.97 3.52
CA ARG A 50 5.65 -1.08 2.88
C ARG A 50 6.53 0.13 3.19
N GLU A 51 5.98 1.34 3.16
CA GLU A 51 6.71 2.56 3.52
C GLU A 51 7.12 2.55 5.00
N TRP A 52 6.21 2.18 5.90
CA TRP A 52 6.50 2.08 7.32
C TRP A 52 7.64 1.10 7.61
N ARG A 53 7.64 -0.08 7.00
CA ARG A 53 8.74 -1.06 7.13
C ARG A 53 10.09 -0.53 6.63
N VAL A 54 10.09 0.32 5.61
CA VAL A 54 11.32 0.97 5.12
C VAL A 54 11.81 1.99 6.14
N LYS A 55 10.92 2.86 6.64
CA LYS A 55 11.25 3.88 7.65
C LYS A 55 11.76 3.25 8.94
N GLU A 56 11.13 2.18 9.41
CA GLU A 56 11.55 1.47 10.63
C GLU A 56 12.96 0.89 10.49
N ARG A 57 13.30 0.29 9.35
CA ARG A 57 14.67 -0.20 9.07
C ARG A 57 15.70 0.93 9.06
N MET A 58 15.35 2.08 8.49
CA MET A 58 16.22 3.25 8.49
C MET A 58 16.42 3.79 9.92
N GLN A 59 15.36 3.92 10.71
CA GLN A 59 15.46 4.39 12.10
C GLN A 59 16.29 3.45 12.97
N ARG A 60 16.15 2.12 12.82
CA ARG A 60 17.02 1.16 13.50
C ARG A 60 18.49 1.37 13.13
N ARG A 61 18.78 1.61 11.85
CA ARG A 61 20.15 1.86 11.39
C ARG A 61 20.71 3.16 11.95
N SER A 62 19.95 4.25 11.94
CA SER A 62 20.38 5.54 12.51
C SER A 62 20.68 5.43 14.01
N ARG A 63 19.79 4.78 14.77
CA ARG A 63 20.00 4.56 16.22
C ARG A 63 21.24 3.74 16.53
N GLN A 64 21.57 2.77 15.68
CA GLN A 64 22.77 1.96 15.84
C GLN A 64 24.04 2.79 15.61
N VAL A 65 24.04 3.61 14.55
CA VAL A 65 25.15 4.53 14.25
C VAL A 65 25.35 5.56 15.36
N ASP A 66 24.26 6.15 15.88
CA ASP A 66 24.34 7.11 17.01
C ASP A 66 24.90 6.45 18.28
N THR A 67 24.56 5.19 18.54
CA THR A 67 25.05 4.45 19.72
C THR A 67 26.52 4.09 19.58
N ASP A 68 26.96 3.69 18.38
CA ASP A 68 28.36 3.36 18.09
C ASP A 68 29.30 4.59 18.17
N GLU A 69 28.81 5.80 17.85
CA GLU A 69 29.58 7.05 18.02
C GLU A 69 29.70 7.48 19.49
N THR A 70 28.71 7.16 20.33
CA THR A 70 28.73 7.56 21.75
C THR A 70 29.62 6.66 22.62
N GLU A 71 29.90 5.43 22.18
CA GLU A 71 30.81 4.49 22.88
C GLU A 71 32.27 4.61 22.44
N ALA A 72 32.56 5.41 21.41
CA ALA A 72 33.91 5.62 20.87
C ALA A 72 34.63 6.87 21.43
N GLU A 73 34.01 7.59 22.36
CA GLU A 73 34.54 8.78 23.06
C GLU A 73 34.76 8.50 24.56
#